data_AF-A0A5P3ADG7-F1
#
_entry.id   AF-A0A5P3ADG7-F1
#
_cell.length_a   1.000
_cell.length_b   1.000
_cell.length_c   1.000
_cell.angle_alpha   90.00
_cell.angle_beta   90.00
_cell.angle_gamma   90.00
#
_symmetry.space_group_name_H-M   'P 1'
#
loop_
_entity.id
_entity.type
_entity.pdbx_description
1 polymer ?
#
loop_
_entity_poly.entity_id
_entity_poly.type
_entity_poly.pdbx_seq_one_letter_code
_entity_poly.pdbx_strand_id
1 'polypeptide(L)'
;MTRLAFAACVTACLGGPSSAETDVLHLTPTERAILGQEIRAVLLTVPELLPMDRPAPDAADLYAEAIEDDLARLKTHASALFSPNLPGFGPAGATHTIALFTRDNCPDCTRAETDLRALAKRHDLRVTLLDMEENSALADALQLDIAPSYVFPDQMLRGHIPAIVLERYLED
;
A
#
# COMPACT_ATOMS: atom_id res chain seq x y z
N MET A 1 33.21 26.22 -84.81
CA MET A 1 33.03 27.03 -83.58
C MET A 1 31.84 26.45 -82.83
N THR A 2 31.83 25.97 -81.59
CA THR A 2 32.82 25.68 -80.55
C THR A 2 32.11 24.71 -79.58
N ARG A 3 32.83 23.74 -79.03
CA ARG A 3 32.37 22.73 -78.06
C ARG A 3 31.97 23.37 -76.71
N LEU A 4 31.06 22.76 -75.94
CA LEU A 4 31.37 22.15 -74.62
C LEU A 4 30.13 21.50 -73.99
N ALA A 5 30.34 20.28 -73.48
CA ALA A 5 29.49 19.56 -72.53
C ALA A 5 29.87 19.95 -71.08
N PHE A 6 28.97 19.73 -70.09
CA PHE A 6 29.23 19.31 -68.70
C PHE A 6 27.88 19.36 -67.94
N ALA A 7 27.27 18.23 -67.57
CA ALA A 7 27.47 17.45 -66.35
C ALA A 7 26.34 17.71 -65.34
N ALA A 8 25.45 16.72 -65.20
CA ALA A 8 24.39 16.66 -64.22
C ALA A 8 24.96 16.38 -62.83
N CYS A 9 24.58 17.17 -61.83
CA CYS A 9 24.83 16.89 -60.42
C CYS A 9 23.47 16.75 -59.72
N VAL A 10 23.03 15.50 -59.54
CA VAL A 10 21.86 15.15 -58.72
C VAL A 10 22.34 15.01 -57.29
N THR A 11 22.15 16.06 -56.48
CA THR A 11 22.42 16.02 -55.04
C THR A 11 21.21 15.43 -54.33
N ALA A 12 21.32 14.16 -53.95
CA ALA A 12 20.35 13.48 -53.09
C ALA A 12 20.56 13.91 -51.62
N CYS A 13 19.73 14.83 -51.14
CA CYS A 13 19.57 15.11 -49.70
C CYS A 13 18.38 14.31 -49.16
N LEU A 14 18.61 13.07 -48.71
CA LEU A 14 17.66 12.30 -47.90
C LEU A 14 18.36 11.90 -46.61
N GLY A 15 17.99 12.57 -45.51
CA GLY A 15 18.52 12.35 -44.18
C GLY A 15 17.99 13.37 -43.19
N GLY A 16 16.67 13.56 -43.14
CA GLY A 16 16.04 14.28 -42.03
C GLY A 16 16.04 13.41 -40.78
N PRO A 17 16.21 13.98 -39.57
CA PRO A 17 16.09 13.22 -38.34
C PRO A 17 14.64 12.73 -38.23
N SER A 18 14.48 11.41 -38.25
CA SER A 18 13.24 10.76 -37.83
C SER A 18 13.09 11.03 -36.34
N SER A 19 12.12 11.85 -35.95
CA SER A 19 11.65 11.89 -34.56
C SER A 19 10.92 10.58 -34.27
N ALA A 20 11.69 9.52 -34.04
CA ALA A 20 11.20 8.39 -33.29
C ALA A 20 11.11 8.85 -31.83
N GLU A 21 9.94 8.67 -31.24
CA GLU A 21 9.73 8.81 -29.80
C GLU A 21 10.74 7.89 -29.12
N THR A 22 11.79 8.46 -28.50
CA THR A 22 12.83 7.66 -27.84
C THR A 22 12.19 6.93 -26.66
N ASP A 23 12.08 5.61 -26.77
CA ASP A 23 11.65 4.78 -25.66
C ASP A 23 12.74 4.78 -24.58
N VAL A 24 12.53 5.61 -23.55
CA VAL A 24 13.46 5.79 -22.43
C VAL A 24 13.67 4.51 -21.62
N LEU A 25 12.78 3.52 -21.73
CA LEU A 25 12.92 2.22 -21.08
C LEU A 25 13.81 1.26 -21.90
N HIS A 26 14.02 1.52 -23.19
CA HIS A 26 14.74 0.65 -24.12
C HIS A 26 15.76 1.39 -25.00
N LEU A 27 16.70 2.10 -24.37
CA LEU A 27 17.75 2.88 -25.05
C LEU A 27 18.84 2.01 -25.68
N THR A 28 19.21 2.32 -26.92
CA THR A 28 20.46 1.85 -27.54
C THR A 28 21.69 2.40 -26.79
N PRO A 29 22.89 1.82 -26.99
CA PRO A 29 24.11 2.32 -26.34
C PRO A 29 24.40 3.80 -26.64
N THR A 30 24.14 4.24 -27.87
CA THR A 30 24.36 5.63 -28.29
C THR A 30 23.37 6.58 -27.62
N GLU A 31 22.08 6.23 -27.60
CA GLU A 31 21.05 7.07 -26.95
C GLU A 31 21.27 7.17 -25.44
N ARG A 32 21.69 6.06 -24.81
CA ARG A 32 22.08 6.04 -23.39
C ARG A 32 23.24 6.98 -23.11
N ALA A 33 24.24 7.02 -23.99
CA ALA A 33 25.38 7.92 -23.85
C ALA A 33 24.96 9.40 -23.97
N ILE A 34 24.08 9.72 -24.92
CA ILE A 34 23.54 11.07 -25.10
C ILE A 34 22.73 11.50 -23.87
N LEU A 35 21.78 10.67 -23.41
CA LEU A 35 20.98 10.95 -22.21
C LEU A 35 21.88 11.11 -20.97
N GLY A 36 22.92 10.30 -20.83
CA GLY A 36 23.87 10.42 -19.72
C GLY A 36 24.62 11.76 -19.69
N GLN A 37 24.94 12.35 -20.85
CA GLN A 37 25.56 13.68 -20.91
C GLN A 37 24.57 14.78 -20.47
N GLU A 38 23.33 14.71 -20.94
CA GLU A 38 22.29 15.68 -20.57
C GLU A 38 21.95 15.60 -19.08
N ILE A 39 21.78 14.39 -18.52
CA ILE A 39 21.57 14.20 -17.07
C ILE A 39 22.75 14.79 -16.29
N ARG A 40 23.99 14.53 -16.71
CA ARG A 40 25.18 15.12 -16.07
C ARG A 40 25.14 16.64 -16.12
N ALA A 41 24.84 17.23 -17.26
CA ALA A 41 24.74 18.68 -17.42
C ALA A 41 23.67 19.27 -16.49
N VAL A 42 22.50 18.62 -16.39
CA VAL A 42 21.40 19.03 -15.49
C VAL A 42 21.84 18.91 -14.03
N LEU A 43 22.42 17.78 -13.61
CA LEU A 43 22.86 17.56 -12.22
C LEU A 43 23.97 18.55 -11.78
N LEU A 44 24.83 18.97 -12.71
CA LEU A 44 25.85 20.00 -12.45
C LEU A 44 25.27 21.41 -12.41
N THR A 45 24.15 21.65 -13.11
CA THR A 45 23.49 22.98 -13.17
C THR A 45 22.46 23.17 -12.07
N VAL A 46 21.86 22.08 -11.59
CA VAL A 46 20.81 22.07 -10.56
C VAL A 46 21.28 21.21 -9.38
N PRO A 47 22.19 21.72 -8.52
CA PRO A 47 22.74 20.96 -7.40
C PRO A 47 21.68 20.51 -6.39
N GLU A 48 20.52 21.18 -6.37
CA GLU A 48 19.36 20.83 -5.52
C GLU A 48 18.78 19.44 -5.82
N LEU A 49 19.02 18.89 -7.02
CA LEU A 49 18.60 17.53 -7.39
C LEU A 49 19.53 16.45 -6.81
N LEU A 50 20.71 16.81 -6.34
CA LEU A 50 21.64 15.87 -5.74
C LEU A 50 21.26 15.66 -4.27
N PRO A 51 21.04 14.40 -3.83
CA PRO A 51 20.64 14.08 -2.45
C PRO A 51 21.82 14.18 -1.46
N MET A 52 22.78 15.07 -1.69
CA MET A 52 24.03 15.12 -0.92
C MET A 52 23.81 15.64 0.51
N ASP A 53 22.78 16.47 0.71
CA ASP A 53 22.50 17.15 1.99
C ASP A 53 21.08 16.93 2.51
N ARG A 54 20.25 16.14 1.82
CA ARG A 54 18.92 15.77 2.32
C ARG A 54 19.01 14.40 2.98
N PRO A 55 18.78 14.29 4.31
CA PRO A 55 18.52 12.98 4.90
C PRO A 55 17.36 12.35 4.12
N ALA A 56 17.43 11.04 3.88
CA ALA A 56 16.25 10.33 3.37
C ALA A 56 15.07 10.71 4.27
N PRO A 57 13.91 11.09 3.72
CA PRO A 57 12.74 11.35 4.55
C PRO A 57 12.53 10.12 5.44
N ASP A 58 12.26 10.35 6.72
CA ASP A 58 11.94 9.23 7.61
C ASP A 58 10.75 8.49 7.00
N ALA A 59 10.86 7.17 6.86
CA ALA A 59 9.74 6.38 6.38
C ALA A 59 8.51 6.59 7.28
N ALA A 60 8.71 6.91 8.57
CA ALA A 60 7.65 7.29 9.48
C ALA A 60 6.96 8.61 9.05
N ASP A 61 7.72 9.62 8.61
CA ASP A 61 7.16 10.91 8.21
C ASP A 61 6.29 10.81 6.94
N LEU A 62 6.62 9.90 6.02
CA LEU A 62 5.84 9.72 4.79
C LEU A 62 4.45 9.13 5.02
N TYR A 63 4.25 8.39 6.11
CA TYR A 63 2.98 7.74 6.43
C TYR A 63 2.32 8.28 7.69
N ALA A 64 2.89 9.31 8.34
CA ALA A 64 2.38 9.86 9.59
C ALA A 64 0.91 10.28 9.49
N GLU A 65 0.55 11.05 8.45
CA GLU A 65 -0.83 11.50 8.23
C GLU A 65 -1.78 10.32 8.01
N ALA A 66 -1.36 9.31 7.24
CA ALA A 66 -2.18 8.12 6.98
C ALA A 66 -2.41 7.29 8.27
N ILE A 67 -1.37 7.16 9.11
CA ILE A 67 -1.47 6.50 10.41
C ILE A 67 -2.42 7.25 11.33
N GLU A 68 -2.30 8.58 11.41
CA GLU A 68 -3.18 9.41 12.23
C GLU A 68 -4.65 9.29 11.79
N ASP A 69 -4.89 9.27 10.49
CA ASP A 69 -6.21 9.07 9.90
C ASP A 69 -6.80 7.68 10.22
N ASP A 70 -5.99 6.62 10.15
CA ASP A 70 -6.42 5.26 10.53
C ASP A 70 -6.76 5.17 12.03
N LEU A 71 -5.90 5.73 12.88
CA LEU A 71 -6.16 5.80 14.32
C LEU A 71 -7.41 6.63 14.63
N ALA A 72 -7.66 7.71 13.89
CA ALA A 72 -8.86 8.52 14.04
C ALA A 72 -10.13 7.77 13.63
N ARG A 73 -10.08 6.97 12.54
CA ARG A 73 -11.17 6.05 12.15
C ARG A 73 -11.48 5.05 13.25
N LEU A 74 -10.46 4.37 13.78
CA LEU A 74 -10.62 3.39 14.87
C LEU A 74 -11.23 4.02 16.13
N LYS A 75 -10.74 5.19 16.54
CA LYS A 75 -11.26 5.92 17.71
C LYS A 75 -12.72 6.32 17.52
N THR A 76 -13.07 6.85 16.35
CA THR A 76 -14.45 7.25 16.00
C THR A 76 -15.42 6.08 16.13
N HIS A 77 -14.99 4.87 15.75
CA HIS A 77 -15.83 3.69 15.73
C HIS A 77 -15.64 2.73 16.92
N ALA A 78 -14.84 3.11 17.92
CA ALA A 78 -14.48 2.23 19.03
C ALA A 78 -15.69 1.65 19.79
N SER A 79 -16.77 2.43 19.96
CA SER A 79 -17.99 1.94 20.60
C SER A 79 -18.71 0.88 19.77
N ALA A 80 -18.72 0.99 18.44
CA ALA A 80 -19.32 0.00 17.55
C ALA A 80 -18.46 -1.28 17.39
N LEU A 81 -17.18 -1.20 17.75
CA LEU A 81 -16.23 -2.32 17.66
C LEU A 81 -16.09 -3.08 18.99
N PHE A 82 -16.02 -2.36 20.11
CA PHE A 82 -15.53 -2.90 21.38
C PHE A 82 -16.49 -2.74 22.56
N SER A 83 -17.72 -2.26 22.34
CA SER A 83 -18.69 -2.19 23.44
C SER A 83 -18.98 -3.59 24.01
N PRO A 84 -19.05 -3.74 25.35
CA PRO A 84 -19.19 -5.04 25.99
C PRO A 84 -20.47 -5.80 25.62
N ASN A 85 -21.52 -5.04 25.25
CA ASN A 85 -22.85 -5.55 24.93
C ASN A 85 -22.98 -6.05 23.48
N LEU A 86 -21.95 -5.91 22.65
CA LEU A 86 -21.99 -6.37 21.26
C LEU A 86 -21.94 -7.91 21.19
N PRO A 87 -22.46 -8.53 20.12
CA PRO A 87 -22.38 -9.97 19.93
C PRO A 87 -20.92 -10.46 19.96
N GLY A 88 -20.66 -11.58 20.63
CA GLY A 88 -19.34 -12.21 20.63
C GLY A 88 -19.10 -13.08 21.87
N PHE A 89 -17.82 -13.26 22.23
CA PHE A 89 -17.41 -14.09 23.37
C PHE A 89 -16.24 -13.47 24.15
N GLY A 90 -15.97 -14.01 25.35
CA GLY A 90 -14.98 -13.49 26.29
C GLY A 90 -15.60 -12.59 27.38
N PRO A 91 -14.83 -12.24 28.43
CA PRO A 91 -15.33 -11.41 29.52
C PRO A 91 -15.57 -9.96 29.06
N ALA A 92 -16.67 -9.34 29.50
CA ALA A 92 -17.06 -7.99 29.07
C ALA A 92 -16.03 -6.89 29.44
N GLY A 93 -15.24 -7.10 30.49
CA GLY A 93 -14.18 -6.20 30.94
C GLY A 93 -12.78 -6.72 30.69
N ALA A 94 -12.59 -7.54 29.63
CA ALA A 94 -11.29 -8.06 29.26
C ALA A 94 -10.29 -6.93 28.99
N THR A 95 -9.02 -7.18 29.33
CA THR A 95 -7.90 -6.27 29.07
C THR A 95 -7.69 -6.05 27.57
N HIS A 96 -7.79 -7.12 26.77
CA HIS A 96 -7.64 -7.06 25.32
C HIS A 96 -8.99 -7.19 24.62
N THR A 97 -9.17 -6.46 23.53
CA THR A 97 -10.36 -6.52 22.68
C THR A 97 -9.99 -6.71 21.22
N ILE A 98 -10.75 -7.55 20.51
CA ILE A 98 -10.63 -7.76 19.06
C ILE A 98 -12.03 -7.76 18.46
N ALA A 99 -12.26 -7.04 17.38
CA ALA A 99 -13.47 -7.21 16.56
C ALA A 99 -13.12 -8.01 15.31
N LEU A 100 -13.78 -9.16 15.13
CA LEU A 100 -13.62 -10.02 13.96
C LEU A 100 -14.75 -9.73 12.97
N PHE A 101 -14.38 -9.20 11.81
CA PHE A 101 -15.26 -9.08 10.66
C PHE A 101 -15.27 -10.36 9.84
N THR A 102 -16.48 -10.83 9.53
CA THR A 102 -16.74 -12.08 8.81
C THR A 102 -17.70 -11.84 7.65
N ARG A 103 -17.86 -12.86 6.80
CA ARG A 103 -18.87 -12.91 5.75
C ARG A 103 -19.45 -14.31 5.71
N ASP A 104 -20.64 -14.42 5.13
CA ASP A 104 -21.22 -15.71 4.75
C ASP A 104 -20.30 -16.51 3.80
N ASN A 105 -20.42 -17.83 3.87
CA ASN A 105 -19.64 -18.78 3.04
C ASN A 105 -18.11 -18.58 3.09
N CYS A 106 -17.57 -18.17 4.24
CA CYS A 106 -16.15 -17.92 4.46
C CYS A 106 -15.50 -18.99 5.37
N PRO A 107 -14.82 -20.03 4.83
CA PRO A 107 -14.16 -21.05 5.65
C PRO A 107 -13.05 -20.50 6.54
N ASP A 108 -12.33 -19.48 6.07
CA ASP A 108 -11.30 -18.78 6.84
C ASP A 108 -11.87 -18.02 8.04
N CYS A 109 -13.10 -17.54 7.94
CA CYS A 109 -13.80 -16.90 9.05
C CYS A 109 -14.12 -17.91 10.16
N THR A 110 -14.53 -19.13 9.79
CA THR A 110 -14.72 -20.22 10.76
C THR A 110 -13.41 -20.61 11.45
N ARG A 111 -12.29 -20.64 10.71
CA ARG A 111 -10.96 -20.87 11.29
C ARG A 111 -10.55 -19.75 12.24
N ALA A 112 -10.67 -18.50 11.81
CA ALA A 112 -10.37 -17.30 12.60
C ALA A 112 -11.13 -17.29 13.93
N GLU A 113 -12.44 -17.55 13.90
CA GLU A 113 -13.25 -17.61 15.11
C GLU A 113 -12.80 -18.74 16.04
N THR A 114 -12.49 -19.92 15.49
CA THR A 114 -11.98 -21.07 16.27
C THR A 114 -10.68 -20.72 16.98
N ASP A 115 -9.75 -20.09 16.27
CA ASP A 115 -8.46 -19.66 16.80
C ASP A 115 -8.63 -18.62 17.93
N LEU A 116 -9.45 -17.60 17.69
CA LEU A 116 -9.77 -16.57 18.68
C LEU A 116 -10.49 -17.13 19.91
N ARG A 117 -11.39 -18.10 19.74
CA ARG A 117 -12.03 -18.82 20.87
C ARG A 117 -11.03 -19.62 21.68
N ALA A 118 -9.99 -20.18 21.05
CA ALA A 118 -8.92 -20.87 21.76
C ALA A 118 -8.03 -19.88 22.54
N LEU A 119 -7.75 -18.70 21.97
CA LEU A 119 -7.00 -17.64 22.63
C LEU A 119 -7.77 -17.04 23.83
N ALA A 120 -9.06 -16.74 23.68
CA ALA A 120 -9.91 -16.20 24.75
C ALA A 120 -10.10 -17.15 25.95
N LYS A 121 -9.70 -18.42 25.83
CA LYS A 121 -9.64 -19.37 26.97
C LYS A 121 -8.36 -19.27 27.78
N ARG A 122 -7.29 -18.72 27.20
CA ARG A 122 -5.95 -18.64 27.82
C ARG A 122 -5.54 -17.20 28.16
N HIS A 123 -6.15 -16.24 27.50
CA HIS A 123 -5.88 -14.81 27.63
C HIS A 123 -7.12 -14.05 28.05
N ASP A 124 -6.92 -12.90 28.71
CA ASP A 124 -8.01 -12.00 29.06
C ASP A 124 -8.45 -11.18 27.84
N LEU A 125 -9.18 -11.85 26.95
CA LEU A 125 -9.55 -11.37 25.62
C LEU A 125 -11.07 -11.39 25.41
N ARG A 126 -11.61 -10.24 24.99
CA ARG A 126 -12.98 -10.09 24.48
C ARG A 126 -12.96 -10.01 22.96
N VAL A 127 -13.78 -10.83 22.31
CA VAL A 127 -13.93 -10.82 20.86
C VAL A 127 -15.35 -10.44 20.47
N THR A 128 -15.50 -9.37 19.70
CA THR A 128 -16.76 -8.99 19.04
C THR A 128 -16.84 -9.68 17.68
N LEU A 129 -18.01 -10.22 17.33
CA LEU A 129 -18.27 -10.78 16.01
C LEU A 129 -19.14 -9.83 15.20
N LEU A 130 -18.67 -9.45 14.01
CA LEU A 130 -19.36 -8.55 13.10
C LEU A 130 -19.45 -9.21 11.73
N ASP A 131 -20.65 -9.26 11.16
CA ASP A 131 -20.82 -9.63 9.75
C ASP A 131 -20.67 -8.38 8.86
N MET A 132 -19.87 -8.46 7.80
CA MET A 132 -19.59 -7.32 6.93
C MET A 132 -20.80 -6.89 6.08
N GLU A 133 -21.76 -7.76 5.82
CA GLU A 133 -22.97 -7.41 5.08
C GLU A 133 -23.97 -6.70 6.01
N GLU A 134 -24.19 -7.26 7.21
CA GLU A 134 -25.02 -6.65 8.25
C GLU A 134 -24.45 -5.31 8.76
N ASN A 135 -23.12 -5.20 8.80
CA ASN A 135 -22.39 -4.03 9.28
C ASN A 135 -21.65 -3.29 8.16
N SER A 136 -22.20 -3.29 6.94
CA SER A 136 -21.58 -2.71 5.74
C SER A 136 -21.09 -1.28 5.92
N ALA A 137 -21.89 -0.40 6.52
CA ALA A 137 -21.49 0.99 6.77
C ALA A 137 -20.23 1.10 7.67
N LEU A 138 -20.09 0.21 8.65
CA LEU A 138 -18.91 0.17 9.52
C LEU A 138 -17.71 -0.45 8.80
N ALA A 139 -17.93 -1.53 8.02
CA ALA A 139 -16.89 -2.15 7.21
C ALA A 139 -16.33 -1.16 6.18
N ASP A 140 -17.18 -0.39 5.50
CA ASP A 140 -16.80 0.65 4.54
C ASP A 140 -16.04 1.80 5.22
N ALA A 141 -16.49 2.26 6.40
CA ALA A 141 -15.82 3.31 7.15
C ALA A 141 -14.40 2.92 7.59
N LEU A 142 -14.19 1.64 7.90
CA LEU A 142 -12.89 1.05 8.21
C LEU A 142 -12.13 0.55 6.96
N GLN A 143 -12.71 0.76 5.78
CA GLN A 143 -12.19 0.34 4.48
C GLN A 143 -11.86 -1.15 4.40
N LEU A 144 -12.61 -2.00 5.11
CA LEU A 144 -12.42 -3.44 5.11
C LEU A 144 -13.12 -4.06 3.90
N ASP A 145 -12.34 -4.66 3.01
CA ASP A 145 -12.79 -5.23 1.74
C ASP A 145 -12.73 -6.77 1.72
N ILE A 146 -11.98 -7.37 2.65
CA ILE A 146 -11.76 -8.82 2.74
C ILE A 146 -12.19 -9.38 4.10
N ALA A 147 -12.70 -10.62 4.08
CA ALA A 147 -12.99 -11.41 5.28
C ALA A 147 -12.08 -12.66 5.35
N PRO A 148 -11.66 -13.10 6.55
CA PRO A 148 -11.83 -12.40 7.82
C PRO A 148 -10.92 -11.16 7.91
N SER A 149 -11.32 -10.18 8.73
CA SER A 149 -10.47 -9.05 9.12
C SER A 149 -10.57 -8.83 10.64
N TYR A 150 -9.45 -8.49 11.27
CA TYR A 150 -9.31 -8.33 12.71
C TYR A 150 -9.05 -6.86 13.00
N VAL A 151 -9.86 -6.26 13.87
CA VAL A 151 -9.71 -4.87 14.28
C VAL A 151 -9.31 -4.85 15.76
N PHE A 152 -8.15 -4.28 16.02
CA PHE A 152 -7.60 -3.99 17.34
C PHE A 152 -7.83 -2.50 17.66
N PRO A 153 -7.61 -2.06 18.91
CA PRO A 153 -7.79 -0.65 19.28
C PRO A 153 -6.96 0.35 18.46
N ASP A 154 -5.81 -0.07 17.94
CA ASP A 154 -4.79 0.77 17.30
C ASP A 154 -4.36 0.28 15.91
N GLN A 155 -4.86 -0.86 15.44
CA GLN A 155 -4.48 -1.44 14.15
C GLN A 155 -5.54 -2.37 13.56
N MET A 156 -5.40 -2.70 12.29
CA MET A 156 -6.27 -3.64 11.57
C MET A 156 -5.44 -4.66 10.80
N LEU A 157 -5.82 -5.94 10.88
CA LEU A 157 -5.20 -7.03 10.12
C LEU A 157 -6.23 -7.61 9.14
N ARG A 158 -5.84 -7.77 7.88
CA ARG A 158 -6.71 -8.25 6.80
C ARG A 158 -6.32 -9.65 6.35
N GLY A 159 -7.31 -10.52 6.17
CA GLY A 159 -7.12 -11.93 5.84
C GLY A 159 -6.90 -12.80 7.08
N HIS A 160 -6.89 -14.13 6.91
CA HIS A 160 -6.66 -15.04 8.04
C HIS A 160 -5.26 -14.85 8.63
N ILE A 161 -5.21 -14.66 9.96
CA ILE A 161 -3.98 -14.51 10.73
C ILE A 161 -3.84 -15.75 11.63
N PRO A 162 -2.70 -16.46 11.59
CA PRO A 162 -2.48 -17.61 12.47
C PRO A 162 -2.54 -17.25 13.95
N ALA A 163 -3.08 -18.14 14.77
CA ALA A 163 -3.24 -17.94 16.23
C ALA A 163 -1.94 -17.53 16.94
N ILE A 164 -0.79 -18.09 16.54
CA ILE A 164 0.51 -17.76 17.14
C ILE A 164 0.93 -16.31 16.89
N VAL A 165 0.49 -15.71 15.79
CA VAL A 165 0.75 -14.30 15.48
C VAL A 165 -0.19 -13.42 16.28
N LEU A 166 -1.47 -13.79 16.36
CA LEU A 166 -2.46 -13.09 17.19
C LEU A 166 -2.06 -13.06 18.66
N GLU A 167 -1.50 -14.15 19.18
CA GLU A 167 -1.04 -14.27 20.57
C GLU A 167 0.01 -13.21 20.92
N ARG A 168 0.88 -12.82 19.98
CA ARG A 168 1.90 -11.77 20.23
C ARG A 168 1.29 -10.40 20.53
N TYR A 169 0.09 -10.11 20.05
CA TYR A 169 -0.61 -8.86 20.32
C TYR A 169 -1.40 -8.88 21.64
N LEU A 170 -1.39 -10.00 22.36
CA LEU A 170 -2.04 -10.17 23.67
C LEU A 170 -1.02 -10.26 24.82
N GLU A 171 0.28 -10.18 24.50
CA GLU A 171 1.39 -10.29 25.47
C GLU A 171 1.95 -8.93 25.89
N ASP A 172 1.57 -7.84 25.21
CA ASP A 172 1.97 -6.45 25.47
C ASP A 172 0.96 -5.71 26.35
#